data_AF-A0A0N1DE09-F1
#
_entry.id   AF-A0A0N1DE09-F1
#
_cell.length_a   1.000
_cell.length_b   1.000
_cell.length_c   1.000
_cell.angle_alpha   90.00
_cell.angle_beta   90.00
_cell.angle_gamma   90.00
#
_symmetry.space_group_name_H-M   'P 1'
#
loop_
_entity.id
_entity.type
_entity.pdbx_description
1 polymer ?
#
loop_
_entity_poly.entity_id
_entity_poly.type
_entity_poly.pdbx_seq_one_letter_code
_entity_poly.pdbx_strand_id
1 'polypeptide(L)'
;MNDIPLGLTSLLVVAPTILIAIWLFYMIHIFTEKAESLLPNSSFVTGIRSTYAHAGLLGKAIRNGVVTLALMMPHTFARKGILDLTEAKNFPQGLKRILFLSWGSAFVFLIAGIVLGAYLKHMKSNGI
;
A
#
# COMPACT_ATOMS: atom_id res chain seq x y z
N MET A 1 24.21 -27.44 -9.53
CA MET A 1 23.00 -26.62 -9.31
C MET A 1 23.43 -25.45 -8.46
N ASN A 2 23.06 -24.21 -8.81
CA ASN A 2 23.59 -23.02 -8.14
C ASN A 2 23.17 -23.02 -6.67
N ASP A 3 24.10 -23.35 -5.77
CA ASP A 3 23.96 -23.20 -4.32
C ASP A 3 24.02 -21.72 -3.96
N ILE A 4 23.04 -20.93 -4.42
CA ILE A 4 22.83 -19.64 -3.79
C ILE A 4 22.44 -19.95 -2.34
N PRO A 5 23.18 -19.48 -1.33
CA PRO A 5 22.87 -19.80 0.05
C PRO A 5 21.42 -19.37 0.31
N LEU A 6 20.54 -20.32 0.64
CA LEU A 6 19.12 -20.04 0.88
C LEU A 6 18.91 -18.93 1.92
N GLY A 7 19.86 -18.82 2.87
CA GLY A 7 19.94 -17.73 3.84
C GLY A 7 20.22 -16.35 3.24
N LEU A 8 21.05 -16.26 2.19
CA LEU A 8 21.33 -15.00 1.50
C LEU A 8 20.14 -14.54 0.67
N THR A 9 19.48 -15.46 -0.04
CA THR A 9 18.25 -15.15 -0.80
C THR A 9 17.10 -14.72 0.10
N SER A 10 16.95 -15.34 1.27
CA SER A 10 15.91 -14.95 2.21
C SER A 10 16.20 -13.60 2.86
N LEU A 11 17.45 -13.32 3.21
CA LEU A 11 17.85 -12.02 3.75
C LEU A 11 17.58 -10.89 2.76
N LEU A 12 17.87 -11.10 1.46
CA LEU A 12 17.62 -10.11 0.40
C LEU A 12 16.13 -9.80 0.17
N VAL A 13 15.22 -10.69 0.54
CA VAL A 13 13.77 -10.43 0.45
C VAL A 13 13.23 -9.86 1.76
N VAL A 14 13.66 -10.41 2.90
CA VAL A 14 13.14 -10.03 4.23
C VAL A 14 13.60 -8.63 4.63
N ALA A 15 14.87 -8.28 4.44
CA ALA A 15 15.39 -6.98 4.88
C ALA A 15 14.70 -5.79 4.18
N PRO A 16 14.52 -5.78 2.84
CA PRO A 16 13.74 -4.72 2.19
C PRO A 16 12.27 -4.70 2.61
N THR A 17 11.67 -5.86 2.90
CA THR A 17 10.29 -5.93 3.39
C THR A 17 10.13 -5.20 4.73
N ILE A 18 11.09 -5.36 5.65
CA ILE A 18 11.09 -4.64 6.93
C ILE A 18 11.24 -3.13 6.70
N LEU A 19 12.16 -2.72 5.83
CA LEU A 19 12.36 -1.30 5.51
C LEU A 19 11.09 -0.67 4.91
N ILE A 20 10.41 -1.38 4.01
CA ILE A 20 9.15 -0.94 3.42
C ILE A 20 8.04 -0.87 4.46
N ALA A 21 7.97 -1.82 5.40
CA ALA A 21 7.00 -1.76 6.48
C ALA A 21 7.19 -0.51 7.37
N ILE A 22 8.44 -0.18 7.72
CA ILE A 22 8.77 1.04 8.47
C ILE A 22 8.39 2.29 7.64
N TRP A 23 8.74 2.31 6.36
CA TRP A 23 8.37 3.40 5.46
C TRP A 23 6.86 3.58 5.33
N LEU A 24 6.10 2.49 5.16
CA LEU A 24 4.63 2.53 5.11
C LEU A 24 4.05 3.06 6.40
N PHE A 25 4.58 2.65 7.55
CA PHE A 25 4.11 3.15 8.84
C PHE A 25 4.27 4.67 8.94
N TYR A 26 5.46 5.18 8.59
CA TYR A 26 5.72 6.62 8.52
C TYR A 26 4.79 7.30 7.51
N MET A 27 4.69 6.75 6.30
CA MET A 27 3.90 7.31 5.21
C MET A 27 2.42 7.39 5.58
N ILE A 28 1.86 6.32 6.16
CA ILE A 28 0.47 6.27 6.63
C ILE A 28 0.25 7.29 7.73
N HIS A 29 1.19 7.48 8.65
CA HIS A 29 1.01 8.46 9.71
C HIS A 29 0.99 9.90 9.18
N ILE A 30 1.90 10.22 8.25
CA ILE A 30 2.11 11.60 7.76
C ILE A 30 1.21 11.98 6.59
N PHE A 31 1.07 11.10 5.59
CA PHE A 31 0.42 11.45 4.32
C PHE A 31 -1.07 11.17 4.29
N THR A 32 -1.62 10.39 5.22
CA THR A 32 -3.07 10.07 5.24
C THR A 32 -3.91 11.32 5.44
N GLU A 33 -3.64 12.09 6.49
CA GLU A 33 -4.41 13.29 6.79
C GLU A 33 -4.22 14.37 5.71
N LYS A 34 -3.02 14.45 5.13
CA LYS A 34 -2.73 15.34 3.99
C LYS A 34 -3.45 14.94 2.70
N ALA A 35 -3.54 13.65 2.41
CA ALA A 35 -4.25 13.17 1.22
C ALA A 35 -5.76 13.35 1.35
N GLU A 36 -6.30 13.15 2.55
CA GLU A 36 -7.72 13.35 2.83
C GLU A 36 -8.12 14.83 2.81
N SER A 37 -7.27 15.74 3.31
CA SER A 37 -7.57 17.18 3.27
C SER A 37 -7.60 17.76 1.87
N LEU A 38 -7.02 17.07 0.89
CA LEU A 38 -7.05 17.40 -0.53
C LEU A 38 -8.28 16.84 -1.27
N LEU A 39 -9.11 16.04 -0.59
CA LEU A 39 -10.34 15.46 -1.11
C LEU A 39 -11.57 15.81 -0.24
N PRO A 40 -11.80 17.10 0.12
CA PRO A 40 -12.83 17.48 1.07
C PRO A 40 -14.26 17.25 0.56
N ASN A 41 -14.49 17.30 -0.76
CA ASN A 41 -15.83 17.13 -1.33
C ASN A 41 -16.17 15.65 -1.61
N SER A 42 -15.23 14.72 -1.42
CA SER A 42 -15.49 13.30 -1.58
C SER A 42 -16.27 12.75 -0.39
N SER A 43 -17.56 12.46 -0.61
CA SER A 43 -18.44 11.76 0.35
C SER A 43 -17.86 10.42 0.82
N PHE A 44 -17.08 9.77 -0.03
CA PHE A 44 -16.39 8.52 0.25
C PHE A 44 -15.23 8.65 1.21
N VAL A 45 -14.36 9.63 0.98
CA VAL A 45 -13.22 9.90 1.87
C VAL A 45 -13.75 10.29 3.25
N THR A 46 -14.79 11.12 3.31
CA THR A 46 -15.46 11.50 4.56
C THR A 46 -16.12 10.30 5.25
N GLY A 47 -16.81 9.43 4.50
CA GLY A 47 -17.42 8.21 5.02
C GLY A 47 -16.40 7.25 5.62
N ILE A 48 -15.35 6.91 4.87
CA ILE A 48 -14.27 6.03 5.32
C ILE A 48 -13.49 6.62 6.49
N ARG A 49 -13.25 7.94 6.50
CA ARG A 49 -12.67 8.64 7.64
C ARG A 49 -13.52 8.46 8.90
N SER A 50 -14.84 8.60 8.80
CA SER A 50 -15.76 8.42 9.93
C SER A 50 -15.78 6.98 10.42
N THR A 51 -15.91 6.01 9.51
CA THR A 51 -15.95 4.57 9.85
C THR A 51 -14.68 4.11 10.57
N TYR A 52 -13.51 4.61 10.14
CA TYR A 52 -12.22 4.18 10.69
C TYR A 52 -11.58 5.22 11.62
N ALA A 53 -12.32 6.23 12.08
CA ALA A 53 -11.81 7.28 12.97
C ALA A 53 -11.24 6.70 14.28
N HIS A 54 -11.89 5.67 14.81
CA HIS A 54 -11.55 5.05 16.10
C HIS A 54 -10.68 3.80 15.96
N ALA A 55 -10.35 3.38 14.74
CA ALA A 55 -9.57 2.17 14.48
C ALA A 55 -8.04 2.39 14.58
N GLY A 56 -7.62 3.55 15.10
CA GLY A 56 -6.21 3.89 15.34
C GLY A 56 -5.35 3.78 14.07
N LEU A 57 -4.18 3.16 14.20
CA LEU A 57 -3.20 3.00 13.12
C LEU A 57 -3.69 2.10 11.98
N LEU A 58 -4.40 1.01 12.29
CA LEU A 58 -5.01 0.15 11.27
C LEU A 58 -6.08 0.92 10.48
N GLY A 59 -6.88 1.75 11.17
CA GLY A 59 -7.83 2.66 10.53
C GLY A 59 -7.16 3.62 9.56
N LYS A 60 -6.04 4.24 9.97
CA LYS A 60 -5.24 5.12 9.10
C LYS A 60 -4.70 4.38 7.87
N ALA A 61 -4.23 3.14 8.03
CA ALA A 61 -3.72 2.33 6.92
C ALA A 61 -4.81 2.03 5.89
N ILE A 62 -6.00 1.61 6.33
CA ILE A 62 -7.14 1.35 5.44
C ILE A 62 -7.54 2.63 4.70
N ARG A 63 -7.72 3.74 5.42
CA ARG A 63 -8.05 5.04 4.84
C ARG A 63 -7.04 5.45 3.76
N ASN A 64 -5.74 5.34 4.06
CA ASN A 64 -4.66 5.65 3.13
C ASN A 64 -4.68 4.79 1.87
N GLY A 65 -4.82 3.47 2.03
CA GLY A 65 -4.86 2.53 0.91
C GLY A 65 -6.06 2.77 0.01
N VAL A 66 -7.23 3.03 0.59
CA VAL A 66 -8.44 3.29 -0.17
C VAL A 66 -8.38 4.64 -0.90
N VAL A 67 -7.86 5.70 -0.27
CA VAL A 67 -7.60 6.98 -0.96
C VAL A 67 -6.63 6.79 -2.13
N THR A 68 -5.57 6.00 -1.94
CA THR A 68 -4.60 5.69 -2.99
C THR A 68 -5.28 4.99 -4.18
N LEU A 69 -6.15 4.00 -3.90
CA LEU A 69 -6.90 3.28 -4.93
C LEU A 69 -7.89 4.19 -5.66
N ALA A 70 -8.58 5.07 -4.94
CA ALA A 70 -9.50 6.04 -5.53
C ALA A 70 -8.77 7.01 -6.48
N LEU A 71 -7.58 7.47 -6.10
CA LEU A 71 -6.73 8.33 -6.93
C LEU A 71 -6.15 7.59 -8.14
N MET A 72 -5.94 6.27 -8.07
CA MET A 72 -5.48 5.46 -9.21
C MET A 72 -6.56 5.27 -10.27
N MET A 73 -7.81 5.08 -9.86
CA MET A 73 -8.94 4.81 -10.75
C MET A 73 -10.02 5.90 -10.67
N PRO A 74 -9.68 7.18 -10.85
CA PRO A 74 -10.57 8.29 -10.52
C PRO A 74 -11.86 8.25 -11.34
N HIS A 75 -11.81 7.83 -12.60
CA HIS A 75 -12.99 7.70 -13.45
C HIS A 75 -13.99 6.65 -12.93
N THR A 76 -13.51 5.53 -12.39
CA THR A 76 -14.37 4.47 -11.84
C THR A 76 -15.06 4.92 -10.56
N PHE A 77 -14.34 5.64 -9.70
CA PHE A 77 -14.89 6.17 -8.45
C PHE A 77 -15.80 7.38 -8.70
N ALA A 78 -15.46 8.24 -9.66
CA ALA A 78 -16.31 9.36 -10.05
C ALA A 78 -17.61 8.92 -10.71
N ARG A 79 -17.59 7.87 -11.55
CA ARG A 79 -18.82 7.31 -12.15
C ARG A 79 -19.80 6.80 -11.11
N LYS A 80 -19.32 6.43 -9.92
CA LYS A 80 -20.17 6.02 -8.79
C LYS A 80 -20.64 7.21 -7.94
N GLY A 81 -20.24 8.44 -8.25
CA GLY A 81 -20.54 9.64 -7.45
C GLY A 81 -19.72 9.72 -6.15
N ILE A 82 -18.64 8.95 -6.06
CA ILE A 82 -17.90 8.68 -4.82
C ILE A 82 -16.66 9.60 -4.72
N LEU A 83 -16.11 10.07 -5.84
CA LEU A 83 -14.93 10.92 -5.91
C LEU A 83 -15.15 12.09 -6.89
N ASP A 84 -14.78 13.30 -6.49
CA ASP A 84 -14.78 14.47 -7.37
C ASP A 84 -13.59 14.41 -8.34
N LEU A 85 -13.87 14.45 -9.65
CA LEU A 85 -12.85 14.40 -10.69
C LEU A 85 -11.95 15.64 -10.71
N THR A 86 -12.49 16.79 -10.31
CA THR A 86 -11.76 18.05 -10.24
C THR A 86 -10.70 17.98 -9.16
N GLU A 87 -11.06 17.48 -7.97
CA GLU A 87 -10.11 17.25 -6.87
C GLU A 87 -9.07 16.19 -7.24
N ALA A 88 -9.51 15.08 -7.84
CA ALA A 88 -8.61 14.02 -8.28
C ALA A 88 -7.61 14.50 -9.35
N LYS A 89 -8.01 15.43 -10.23
CA LYS A 89 -7.16 16.03 -11.26
C LYS A 89 -6.20 17.07 -10.69
N ASN A 90 -6.63 17.85 -9.70
CA ASN A 90 -5.81 18.85 -9.02
C ASN A 90 -4.90 18.25 -7.94
N PHE A 91 -5.03 16.96 -7.66
CA PHE A 91 -4.23 16.29 -6.64
C PHE A 91 -2.73 16.35 -6.99
N PRO A 92 -1.84 16.70 -6.03
CA PRO A 92 -0.41 16.81 -6.29
C PRO A 92 0.18 15.51 -6.82
N GLN A 93 0.72 15.55 -8.04
CA GLN A 93 1.22 14.36 -8.72
C GLN A 93 2.38 13.70 -7.97
N GLY A 94 3.21 14.48 -7.26
CA GLY A 94 4.25 13.96 -6.39
C GLY A 94 3.69 13.11 -5.24
N LEU A 95 2.64 13.59 -4.56
CA LEU A 95 2.01 12.86 -3.47
C LEU A 95 1.32 11.59 -3.99
N LYS A 96 0.63 11.68 -5.13
CA LYS A 96 0.02 10.53 -5.80
C LYS A 96 1.06 9.46 -6.13
N ARG A 97 2.23 9.88 -6.63
CA ARG A 97 3.33 8.98 -6.98
C ARG A 97 3.95 8.33 -5.74
N ILE A 98 4.14 9.07 -4.65
CA ILE A 98 4.63 8.52 -3.37
C ILE A 98 3.67 7.44 -2.86
N LEU A 99 2.37 7.74 -2.81
CA LEU A 99 1.34 6.78 -2.35
C LEU A 99 1.35 5.52 -3.23
N PHE A 100 1.30 5.69 -4.55
CA PHE A 100 1.29 4.57 -5.48
C PHE A 100 2.55 3.71 -5.41
N LEU A 101 3.74 4.34 -5.42
CA LEU A 101 5.01 3.61 -5.35
C LEU A 101 5.17 2.88 -4.01
N SER A 102 4.70 3.46 -2.91
CA SER A 102 4.81 2.85 -1.58
C SER A 102 3.90 1.64 -1.43
N TRP A 103 2.63 1.76 -1.85
CA TRP A 103 1.71 0.62 -1.85
C TRP A 103 2.08 -0.44 -2.89
N GLY A 104 2.55 0.00 -4.06
CA GLY A 104 3.01 -0.90 -5.12
C GLY A 104 4.25 -1.69 -4.71
N SER A 105 5.25 -1.04 -4.10
CA SER A 105 6.44 -1.75 -3.59
C SER A 105 6.05 -2.73 -2.49
N ALA A 106 5.21 -2.33 -1.54
CA ALA A 106 4.69 -3.22 -0.50
C ALA A 106 4.05 -4.49 -1.08
N PHE A 107 3.23 -4.34 -2.11
CA PHE A 107 2.58 -5.46 -2.78
C PHE A 107 3.60 -6.38 -3.48
N VAL A 108 4.58 -5.81 -4.19
CA VAL A 108 5.64 -6.59 -4.87
C VAL A 108 6.44 -7.41 -3.85
N PHE A 109 6.87 -6.82 -2.74
CA PHE A 109 7.64 -7.53 -1.72
C PHE A 109 6.80 -8.58 -0.98
N LEU A 110 5.50 -8.34 -0.78
CA LEU A 110 4.58 -9.33 -0.24
C LEU A 110 4.49 -10.56 -1.16
N ILE A 111 4.31 -10.36 -2.46
CA ILE A 111 4.29 -11.46 -3.44
C ILE A 111 5.64 -12.19 -3.47
N ALA A 112 6.76 -11.47 -3.48
CA ALA A 112 8.09 -12.06 -3.43
C ALA A 112 8.29 -12.93 -2.19
N GLY A 113 7.82 -12.47 -1.02
CA GLY A 113 7.84 -13.24 0.22
C GLY A 113 6.98 -14.51 0.17
N ILE A 114 5.78 -14.45 -0.42
CA ILE A 114 4.90 -15.61 -0.62
C ILE A 114 5.57 -16.64 -1.53
N VAL A 115 6.12 -16.20 -2.66
CA VAL A 115 6.81 -17.07 -3.62
C VAL A 115 8.03 -17.73 -2.98
N LEU A 116 8.85 -16.96 -2.25
CA LEU A 116 9.99 -17.48 -1.52
C LEU A 116 9.54 -18.51 -0.45
N GLY A 117 8.49 -18.20 0.31
CA GLY A 117 7.94 -19.12 1.32
C GLY A 117 7.44 -20.43 0.71
N ALA A 118 6.74 -20.35 -0.42
CA ALA A 118 6.28 -21.52 -1.17
C ALA A 118 7.47 -22.34 -1.70
N TYR A 119 8.50 -21.67 -2.22
CA TYR A 119 9.73 -22.30 -2.71
C TYR A 119 10.50 -23.03 -1.59
N LEU A 120 10.70 -22.37 -0.44
CA LEU A 120 11.37 -22.97 0.71
C LEU A 120 10.58 -24.16 1.27
N LYS A 121 9.26 -24.08 1.30
CA LYS A 121 8.39 -25.20 1.69
C LYS A 121 8.53 -26.37 0.72
N HIS A 122 8.61 -26.10 -0.58
CA HIS A 122 8.79 -27.13 -1.61
C HIS A 122 10.15 -27.83 -1.47
N MET A 123 11.24 -27.08 -1.28
CA MET A 123 12.59 -27.64 -1.04
C MET A 123 12.61 -28.54 0.20
N LYS A 124 12.08 -28.05 1.32
CA LYS A 124 11.99 -28.82 2.57
C LYS A 124 11.16 -30.09 2.41
N SER A 125 10.10 -30.06 1.61
CA SER A 125 9.24 -31.23 1.34
C SER A 125 9.92 -32.29 0.48
N ASN A 126 10.92 -31.92 -0.33
CA ASN A 126 11.62 -32.82 -1.26
C ASN A 126 12.96 -33.33 -0.70
N GLY A 127 13.29 -33.04 0.56
CA GLY A 127 14.47 -33.59 1.24
C GLY A 127 15.82 -33.10 0.72
N ILE A 128 15.87 -31.90 0.12
CA ILE A 128 17.11 -31.19 -0.24
C ILE A 128 17.39 -30.11 0.79
#